data_AF-A0AAU4UAT5-F1
#
_entry.id   AF-A0AAU4UAT5-F1
#
_cell.length_a   1.000
_cell.length_b   1.000
_cell.length_c   1.000
_cell.angle_alpha   90.00
_cell.angle_beta   90.00
_cell.angle_gamma   90.00
#
_symmetry.space_group_name_H-M   'P 1'
#
loop_
_entity.id
_entity.type
_entity.pdbx_description
1 polymer ?
#
loop_
_entity_poly.entity_id
_entity_poly.type
_entity_poly.pdbx_seq_one_letter_code
_entity_poly.pdbx_strand_id
1 'polypeptide(L)'
;MAYFLVAFFVIGTGFLTWKFIQLWKSPELVEWFMTTFAILPFGRDVRRGEIRALGLTATLLWAATVLIFFGLQDGDMSSAALALGGAALVILLLSALCEVSVVLFNRPKFVVPPHMRSDLGVIAERRARRRATRKKPEGRR
;
A
#
# COMPACT_ATOMS: atom_id res chain seq x y z
N MET A 1 -7.04 12.47 -24.98
CA MET A 1 -7.35 12.48 -23.54
C MET A 1 -7.20 11.09 -22.92
N ALA A 2 -7.94 10.07 -23.38
CA ALA A 2 -7.87 8.69 -22.85
C ALA A 2 -6.45 8.08 -22.80
N TYR A 3 -5.68 8.19 -23.89
CA TYR A 3 -4.31 7.67 -23.95
C TYR A 3 -3.33 8.36 -22.98
N PHE A 4 -3.55 9.66 -22.71
CA PHE A 4 -2.74 10.40 -21.74
C PHE A 4 -2.96 9.87 -20.32
N LEU A 5 -4.23 9.56 -19.97
CA LEU A 5 -4.55 8.97 -18.67
C LEU A 5 -3.86 7.60 -18.50
N VAL A 6 -3.96 6.72 -19.49
CA VAL A 6 -3.29 5.41 -19.44
C VAL A 6 -1.78 5.58 -19.31
N ALA A 7 -1.17 6.46 -20.12
CA ALA A 7 0.27 6.72 -20.05
C ALA A 7 0.70 7.27 -18.67
N PHE A 8 -0.07 8.21 -18.12
CA PHE A 8 0.16 8.76 -16.78
C PHE A 8 0.14 7.66 -15.70
N PHE A 9 -0.86 6.79 -15.74
CA PHE A 9 -0.97 5.67 -14.81
C PHE A 9 0.16 4.66 -14.97
N VAL A 10 0.52 4.29 -16.19
CA VAL A 10 1.64 3.37 -16.47
C VAL A 10 2.96 3.94 -15.95
N ILE A 11 3.25 5.21 -16.25
CA ILE A 11 4.49 5.87 -15.82
C ILE A 11 4.52 6.01 -14.30
N GLY A 12 3.44 6.50 -13.70
CA GLY A 12 3.33 6.69 -12.25
C GLY A 12 3.45 5.37 -11.49
N THR A 13 2.78 4.32 -11.97
CA THR A 13 2.84 2.98 -11.36
C THR A 13 4.22 2.34 -11.54
N GLY A 14 4.85 2.50 -12.71
CA GLY A 14 6.23 2.06 -12.94
C GLY A 14 7.23 2.75 -12.02
N PHE A 15 7.10 4.07 -11.85
CA PHE A 15 7.92 4.83 -10.89
C PHE A 15 7.72 4.37 -9.45
N LEU A 16 6.46 4.16 -9.01
CA LEU A 16 6.17 3.66 -7.67
C LEU A 16 6.74 2.25 -7.46
N THR A 17 6.60 1.37 -8.46
CA THR A 17 7.16 0.01 -8.45
C THR A 17 8.67 0.05 -8.28
N TRP A 18 9.36 0.90 -9.06
CA TRP A 18 10.79 1.11 -8.94
C TRP A 18 11.18 1.58 -7.53
N LYS A 19 10.48 2.59 -7.01
CA LYS A 19 10.76 3.13 -5.67
C LYS A 19 10.51 2.11 -4.57
N PHE A 20 9.49 1.27 -4.71
CA PHE A 20 9.25 0.14 -3.83
C PHE A 20 10.39 -0.88 -3.88
N ILE A 21 10.94 -1.22 -5.05
CA ILE A 21 12.09 -2.13 -5.16
C ILE A 21 13.31 -1.55 -4.45
N GLN A 22 13.54 -0.24 -4.56
CA GLN A 22 14.60 0.43 -3.81
C GLN A 22 14.33 0.33 -2.31
N LEU A 23 13.13 0.68 -1.85
CA LEU A 23 12.72 0.60 -0.45
C LEU A 23 12.90 -0.82 0.09
N TRP A 24 12.54 -1.85 -0.67
CA TRP A 24 12.65 -3.25 -0.26
C TRP A 24 14.07 -3.64 0.17
N LYS A 25 15.07 -3.02 -0.46
CA LYS A 25 16.50 -3.27 -0.21
C LYS A 25 17.12 -2.28 0.78
N SER A 26 16.61 -1.06 0.86
CA SER A 26 17.22 0.08 1.56
C SER A 26 16.34 0.64 2.68
N PRO A 27 16.66 0.38 3.95
CA PRO A 27 15.93 0.93 5.10
C PRO A 27 15.95 2.46 5.18
N GLU A 28 17.01 3.11 4.68
CA GLU A 28 17.16 4.56 4.69
C GLU A 28 16.04 5.30 3.94
N LEU A 29 15.39 4.63 2.99
CA LEU A 29 14.30 5.23 2.21
C LEU A 29 12.99 5.35 2.99
N VAL A 30 12.85 4.65 4.12
CA VAL A 30 11.64 4.72 4.95
C VAL A 30 11.39 6.15 5.43
N GLU A 31 12.44 6.88 5.87
CA GLU A 31 12.30 8.25 6.37
C GLU A 31 11.89 9.24 5.27
N TRP A 32 12.47 9.07 4.08
CA TRP A 32 12.09 9.85 2.90
C TRP A 32 10.60 9.67 2.61
N PHE A 33 10.11 8.42 2.54
CA PHE A 33 8.69 8.14 2.30
C PHE A 33 7.78 8.65 3.43
N MET A 34 8.21 8.54 4.69
CA MET A 34 7.45 9.07 5.83
C MET A 34 7.25 10.58 5.74
N THR A 35 8.22 11.29 5.16
CA THR A 35 8.17 12.73 4.92
C THR A 35 7.32 13.06 3.70
N THR A 36 7.49 12.33 2.59
CA THR A 36 6.69 12.52 1.37
C THR A 36 5.21 12.29 1.61
N PHE A 37 4.85 11.23 2.35
CA PHE A 37 3.46 10.94 2.72
C PHE A 37 2.94 11.79 3.88
N ALA A 38 3.73 12.73 4.41
CA ALA A 38 3.28 13.60 5.49
C ALA A 38 2.11 14.50 5.09
N ILE A 39 1.95 14.76 3.79
CA ILE A 39 0.82 15.52 3.21
C ILE A 39 -0.53 14.81 3.39
N LEU A 40 -0.54 13.48 3.56
CA LEU A 40 -1.77 12.73 3.73
C LEU A 40 -2.33 12.94 5.15
N PRO A 41 -3.67 13.02 5.32
CA PRO A 41 -4.33 13.24 6.61
C PRO A 41 -4.28 12.02 7.54
N PHE A 42 -3.22 11.21 7.45
CA PHE A 42 -3.03 10.00 8.22
C PHE A 42 -2.01 10.21 9.34
N GLY A 43 -2.28 9.62 10.51
CA GLY A 43 -1.33 9.60 11.61
C GLY A 43 -0.06 8.82 11.26
N ARG A 44 1.03 9.08 12.00
CA ARG A 44 2.36 8.47 11.79
C ARG A 44 2.29 6.93 11.73
N ASP A 45 1.50 6.30 12.59
CA ASP A 45 1.34 4.84 12.66
C ASP A 45 0.74 4.27 11.35
N VAL A 46 -0.26 4.95 10.79
CA VAL A 46 -0.92 4.54 9.54
C VAL A 46 0.02 4.74 8.36
N ARG A 47 0.70 5.90 8.27
CA ARG A 47 1.70 6.16 7.22
C ARG A 47 2.82 5.12 7.17
N ARG A 48 3.31 4.68 8.34
CA ARG A 48 4.29 3.59 8.41
C ARG A 48 3.68 2.25 7.96
N GLY A 49 2.40 2.02 8.22
CA GLY A 49 1.60 0.95 7.62
C GLY A 49 1.62 0.99 6.09
N GLU A 50 1.28 2.13 5.51
CA GLU A 50 1.24 2.32 4.06
C GLU A 50 2.59 2.05 3.41
N ILE A 51 3.69 2.52 4.01
CA ILE A 51 5.05 2.27 3.49
C ILE A 51 5.38 0.78 3.45
N ARG A 52 4.90 -0.01 4.42
CA ARG A 52 5.06 -1.48 4.40
C ARG A 52 4.25 -2.13 3.30
N ALA A 53 3.09 -1.54 2.98
CA ALA A 53 2.17 -2.03 1.97
C ALA A 53 2.41 -1.46 0.57
N LEU A 54 3.42 -0.60 0.37
CA LEU A 54 3.73 0.05 -0.92
C LEU A 54 3.79 -0.90 -2.12
N GLY A 55 4.25 -2.15 -1.92
CA GLY A 55 4.24 -3.17 -2.97
C GLY A 55 2.82 -3.56 -3.39
N LEU A 56 1.91 -3.71 -2.43
CA LEU A 56 0.49 -3.97 -2.67
C LEU A 56 -0.17 -2.76 -3.33
N THR A 57 0.16 -1.53 -2.90
CA THR A 57 -0.31 -0.31 -3.54
C THR A 57 0.12 -0.26 -5.01
N ALA A 58 1.37 -0.62 -5.31
CA ALA A 58 1.86 -0.70 -6.69
C ALA A 58 1.12 -1.77 -7.51
N THR A 59 0.89 -2.97 -6.94
CA THR A 59 0.10 -4.02 -7.59
C THR A 59 -1.34 -3.58 -7.83
N LEU A 60 -1.96 -2.90 -6.87
CA LEU A 60 -3.31 -2.35 -6.96
C LEU A 60 -3.40 -1.34 -8.11
N LEU A 61 -2.42 -0.44 -8.23
CA LEU A 61 -2.37 0.55 -9.31
C LEU A 61 -2.16 -0.09 -10.69
N TRP A 62 -1.37 -1.16 -10.80
CA TRP A 62 -1.25 -1.92 -12.05
C TRP A 62 -2.59 -2.56 -12.45
N ALA A 63 -3.28 -3.18 -11.49
CA ALA A 63 -4.61 -3.75 -11.73
C ALA A 63 -5.63 -2.66 -12.13
N ALA A 64 -5.62 -1.51 -11.44
CA ALA A 64 -6.45 -0.36 -11.80
C ALA A 64 -6.14 0.17 -13.20
N THR A 65 -4.87 0.20 -13.60
CA THR A 65 -4.45 0.63 -14.94
C THR A 65 -5.05 -0.28 -16.03
N VAL A 66 -5.07 -1.60 -15.81
CA VAL A 66 -5.70 -2.56 -16.73
C VAL A 66 -7.21 -2.31 -16.83
N LEU A 67 -7.89 -2.10 -15.70
CA LEU A 67 -9.33 -1.82 -15.68
C LEU A 67 -9.67 -0.49 -16.39
N ILE A 68 -8.88 0.56 -16.15
CA ILE A 68 -9.04 1.85 -16.82
C ILE A 68 -8.83 1.68 -18.33
N PHE A 69 -7.80 0.95 -18.75
CA PHE A 69 -7.53 0.70 -20.16
C PHE A 69 -8.72 0.03 -20.86
N PHE A 70 -9.31 -1.01 -20.24
CA PHE A 70 -10.49 -1.66 -20.79
C PHE A 70 -11.75 -0.79 -20.74
N GLY A 71 -11.95 -0.03 -19.67
CA GLY A 71 -13.09 0.89 -19.54
C GLY A 71 -13.07 2.07 -20.51
N LEU A 72 -11.93 2.31 -21.17
CA LEU A 72 -11.76 3.32 -22.22
C LEU A 72 -11.98 2.77 -23.64
N GLN A 73 -12.21 1.46 -23.79
CA GLN A 73 -12.52 0.88 -25.11
C GLN A 73 -14.02 0.93 -25.35
N ASP A 74 -14.43 1.62 -26.43
CA ASP A 74 -15.80 1.59 -26.92
C ASP A 74 -15.97 0.37 -27.84
N GLY A 75 -16.68 -0.65 -27.37
CA GLY A 75 -17.01 -1.84 -28.16
C GLY A 75 -17.25 -3.10 -27.33
N ASP A 76 -17.73 -4.15 -27.99
CA ASP A 76 -17.94 -5.44 -27.36
C ASP A 76 -16.59 -6.05 -26.94
N MET A 77 -16.46 -6.33 -25.64
CA MET A 77 -15.29 -7.00 -25.11
C MET A 77 -15.32 -8.47 -25.52
N SER A 78 -14.19 -8.97 -26.05
CA SER A 78 -14.00 -10.41 -26.23
C SER A 78 -14.07 -11.14 -24.89
N SER A 79 -14.38 -12.44 -24.91
CA SER A 79 -14.38 -13.28 -23.71
C SER A 79 -13.03 -13.26 -22.99
N ALA A 80 -11.92 -13.17 -23.72
CA ALA A 80 -10.58 -13.04 -23.18
C ALA A 80 -10.38 -11.69 -22.46
N ALA A 81 -10.86 -10.59 -23.04
CA ALA A 81 -10.77 -9.27 -22.42
C ALA A 81 -11.61 -9.20 -21.13
N LEU A 82 -12.81 -9.80 -21.13
CA LEU A 82 -13.64 -9.92 -19.93
C LEU A 82 -12.95 -10.73 -18.83
N ALA A 83 -12.32 -11.86 -19.18
CA ALA A 83 -11.59 -12.68 -18.21
C ALA A 83 -10.39 -11.92 -17.60
N LEU A 84 -9.63 -11.18 -18.42
CA LEU A 84 -8.52 -10.35 -17.95
C LEU A 84 -9.00 -9.20 -17.07
N GLY A 85 -10.09 -8.53 -17.43
CA GLY A 85 -10.72 -7.50 -16.61
C GLY A 85 -11.20 -8.05 -15.27
N GLY A 86 -11.84 -9.22 -15.27
CA GLY A 86 -12.25 -9.91 -14.05
C GLY A 86 -11.07 -10.28 -13.15
N ALA A 87 -9.99 -10.81 -13.73
CA ALA A 87 -8.77 -11.12 -12.99
C ALA A 87 -8.12 -9.87 -12.39
N ALA A 88 -8.04 -8.77 -13.15
CA ALA A 88 -7.54 -7.49 -12.66
C ALA A 88 -8.39 -6.97 -11.49
N LEU A 89 -9.71 -7.06 -11.56
CA LEU A 89 -10.60 -6.69 -10.47
C LEU A 89 -10.35 -7.53 -9.21
N VAL A 90 -10.21 -8.85 -9.34
CA VAL A 90 -9.90 -9.74 -8.21
C VAL A 90 -8.55 -9.37 -7.58
N ILE A 91 -7.51 -9.14 -8.39
CA ILE A 91 -6.19 -8.72 -7.90
C ILE A 91 -6.29 -7.38 -7.16
N LEU A 92 -7.01 -6.41 -7.70
CA LEU A 92 -7.23 -5.11 -7.08
C LEU A 92 -7.86 -5.27 -5.68
N LEU A 93 -8.93 -6.06 -5.57
CA LEU A 93 -9.64 -6.28 -4.31
C LEU A 93 -8.79 -7.03 -3.28
N LEU A 94 -8.06 -8.06 -3.73
CA LEU A 94 -7.17 -8.83 -2.85
C LEU A 94 -5.99 -7.98 -2.37
N SER A 95 -5.41 -7.15 -3.24
CA SER A 95 -4.34 -6.22 -2.86
C SER A 95 -4.83 -5.20 -1.85
N ALA A 96 -6.02 -4.60 -2.06
CA ALA A 96 -6.61 -3.66 -1.11
C ALA A 96 -6.88 -4.32 0.26
N LEU A 97 -7.41 -5.55 0.27
CA LEU A 97 -7.63 -6.30 1.50
C LEU A 97 -6.32 -6.62 2.23
N CYS A 98 -5.29 -7.04 1.48
CA CYS A 98 -3.96 -7.29 2.00
C CYS A 98 -3.32 -6.01 2.55
N GLU A 99 -3.50 -4.87 1.88
CA GLU A 99 -2.94 -3.58 2.27
C GLU A 99 -3.50 -3.13 3.61
N VAL A 100 -4.83 -3.16 3.76
CA VAL A 100 -5.51 -2.92 5.04
C VAL A 100 -4.99 -3.88 6.13
N SER A 101 -4.80 -5.16 5.79
CA SER A 101 -4.29 -6.16 6.73
C SER A 101 -2.83 -5.88 7.16
N VAL A 102 -1.97 -5.43 6.24
CA VAL A 102 -0.59 -5.05 6.51
C VAL A 102 -0.55 -3.78 7.37
N VAL A 103 -1.35 -2.77 7.05
CA VAL A 103 -1.43 -1.53 7.82
C VAL A 103 -1.89 -1.81 9.26
N LEU A 104 -2.98 -2.55 9.42
CA LEU A 104 -3.58 -2.79 10.74
C LEU A 104 -2.81 -3.82 11.58
N PHE A 105 -2.29 -4.88 10.96
CA PHE A 105 -1.78 -6.07 11.64
C PHE A 105 -0.35 -6.48 11.24
N ASN A 106 0.27 -5.85 10.26
CA ASN A 106 1.54 -6.26 9.65
C ASN A 106 1.52 -7.71 9.12
N ARG A 107 0.42 -8.10 8.47
CA ARG A 107 0.24 -9.42 7.85
C ARG A 107 -0.47 -9.32 6.48
N PRO A 108 -0.10 -10.17 5.51
CA PRO A 108 0.89 -11.25 5.62
C PRO A 108 2.35 -10.75 5.54
N LYS A 109 3.31 -11.46 6.13
CA LYS A 109 4.70 -10.98 6.23
C LYS A 109 5.51 -11.08 4.93
N PHE A 110 5.08 -11.91 3.98
CA PHE A 110 5.81 -12.11 2.73
C PHE A 110 5.73 -10.91 1.78
N VAL A 111 4.68 -10.09 1.88
CA VAL A 111 4.51 -8.85 1.09
C VAL A 111 5.15 -7.61 1.74
N VAL A 112 5.74 -7.77 2.92
CA VAL A 112 6.34 -6.68 3.69
C VAL A 112 7.86 -6.70 3.51
N PRO A 113 8.50 -5.52 3.32
CA PRO A 113 9.95 -5.41 3.25
C PRO A 113 10.65 -6.10 4.43
N PRO A 114 11.75 -6.87 4.21
CA PRO A 114 12.37 -7.70 5.25
C PRO A 114 12.70 -6.95 6.55
N HIS A 115 13.21 -5.73 6.43
CA HIS A 115 13.61 -4.88 7.56
C HIS A 115 12.41 -4.28 8.35
N MET A 116 11.18 -4.41 7.86
CA MET A 116 9.95 -3.92 8.53
C MET A 116 9.05 -5.06 9.05
N ARG A 117 9.45 -6.33 8.88
CA ARG A 117 8.65 -7.51 9.29
C ARG A 117 8.51 -7.68 10.80
N SER A 118 9.38 -7.04 11.58
CA SER A 118 9.36 -6.98 13.04
C SER A 118 8.47 -5.84 13.58
N ASP A 119 8.05 -4.91 12.73
CA ASP A 119 7.23 -3.77 13.15
C ASP A 119 5.83 -4.19 13.63
N LEU A 120 5.26 -3.41 14.54
CA LEU A 120 3.89 -3.61 14.98
C LEU A 120 2.89 -3.06 13.94
N GLY A 121 1.76 -3.73 13.77
CA GLY A 121 0.60 -3.14 13.10
C GLY A 121 -0.01 -2.01 13.93
N VAL A 122 -0.79 -1.13 13.30
CA VAL A 122 -1.39 0.05 13.95
C VAL A 122 -2.18 -0.32 15.21
N ILE A 123 -2.93 -1.43 15.18
CA ILE A 123 -3.76 -1.85 16.32
C ILE A 123 -2.88 -2.29 17.50
N ALA A 124 -1.82 -3.06 17.21
CA ALA A 124 -0.90 -3.53 18.24
C ALA A 124 -0.11 -2.36 18.85
N GLU A 125 0.32 -1.40 18.03
CA GLU A 125 1.02 -0.20 18.47
C GLU A 125 0.13 0.67 19.37
N ARG A 126 -1.12 0.94 18.95
CA ARG A 126 -2.09 1.69 19.78
C ARG A 126 -2.37 0.98 21.11
N ARG A 127 -2.47 -0.34 21.11
CA ARG A 127 -2.66 -1.14 22.34
C ARG A 127 -1.44 -1.06 23.26
N ALA A 128 -0.23 -1.10 22.72
CA ALA A 128 1.00 -0.96 23.48
C ALA A 128 1.11 0.42 24.13
N ARG A 129 0.83 1.50 23.39
CA ARG A 129 0.81 2.88 23.91
C ARG A 129 -0.18 3.03 25.08
N ARG A 130 -1.41 2.52 24.95
CA ARG A 130 -2.43 2.55 26.02
C ARG A 130 -2.01 1.79 27.28
N ARG A 131 -1.29 0.67 27.13
CA ARG A 131 -0.77 -0.09 28.29
C ARG A 131 0.37 0.65 28.98
N ALA A 132 1.23 1.32 28.22
CA ALA A 132 2.35 2.10 28.77
C ALA A 132 1.86 3.31 29.58
N THR A 133 0.82 4.02 29.12
CA THR A 133 0.23 5.13 29.88
C THR A 133 -0.45 4.67 31.17
N ARG A 134 -1.15 3.52 31.16
CA ARG A 134 -1.76 2.94 32.37
C ARG A 134 -0.74 2.46 33.41
N LYS A 135 0.46 2.06 32.98
CA LYS A 135 1.55 1.56 33.83
C LYS A 135 2.40 2.65 34.45
N LYS A 136 2.14 3.93 34.21
CA LYS A 136 2.84 5.05 34.87
C LYS A 136 2.01 5.41 36.12
N PRO A 137 2.24 4.78 37.29
CA PRO A 137 1.53 5.19 38.49
C PRO A 137 2.14 6.52 38.94
N GLU A 138 1.36 7.26 39.70
CA GLU A 138 1.71 8.50 40.37
C GLU A 138 2.85 8.31 41.39
N GLY A 139 4.07 8.04 40.91
CA GLY A 139 5.29 8.08 41.70
C GLY A 139 5.80 9.52 41.84
N ARG A 140 4.96 10.42 42.35
CA ARG A 140 5.38 11.74 42.86
C ARG A 140 4.51 12.10 44.05
N ARG A 141 5.01 11.78 45.25
CA ARG A 141 5.29 12.73 46.32
C ARG A 141 6.07 12.03 47.41
#